data_AF-A0A7D5KTM5-F1
#
_entry.id   AF-A0A7D5KTM5-F1
#
_cell.length_a   1.000
_cell.length_b   1.000
_cell.length_c   1.000
_cell.angle_alpha   90.00
_cell.angle_beta   90.00
_cell.angle_gamma   90.00
#
_symmetry.space_group_name_H-M   'P 1'
#
loop_
_entity.id
_entity.type
_entity.pdbx_description
1 polymer ?
#
loop_
_entity_poly.entity_id
_entity_poly.type
_entity_poly.pdbx_seq_one_letter_code
_entity_poly.pdbx_strand_id
1 'polypeptide(L)'
;MSVEQRIPNGLVGPVGVVSLLVGLVSIVLGYIFTVIGVTLFFELNGLDGVTRTDAVIVMVTGIVLIGVAYLGYRGFMRFAT
;
A
#
# COMPACT_ATOMS: atom_id res chain seq x y z
N MET A 1 -9.52 24.94 4.03
CA MET A 1 -10.09 24.76 2.67
C MET A 1 -9.93 23.29 2.31
N SER A 2 -11.01 22.55 2.06
CA SER A 2 -10.89 21.12 1.75
C SER A 2 -10.33 20.94 0.33
N VAL A 3 -9.53 19.89 0.13
CA VAL A 3 -8.93 19.58 -1.18
C VAL A 3 -10.02 19.33 -2.24
N GLU A 4 -11.20 18.85 -1.83
CA GLU A 4 -12.39 18.71 -2.69
C GLU A 4 -12.80 20.02 -3.38
N GLN A 5 -12.70 21.18 -2.72
CA GLN A 5 -13.10 22.47 -3.32
C GLN A 5 -12.14 22.97 -4.41
N ARG A 6 -10.97 22.33 -4.58
CA ARG A 6 -9.99 22.69 -5.61
C ARG A 6 -10.05 21.81 -6.85
N ILE A 7 -10.78 20.69 -6.80
CA ILE A 7 -10.87 19.76 -7.91
C ILE A 7 -12.12 20.13 -8.75
N PRO A 8 -11.97 20.40 -10.05
CA PRO A 8 -13.12 20.63 -10.94
C PRO A 8 -14.08 19.44 -10.86
N ASN A 9 -15.39 19.68 -10.80
CA ASN A 9 -16.43 18.66 -10.61
C ASN A 9 -16.33 17.46 -11.58
N GLY A 10 -15.73 17.62 -12.78
CA GLY A 10 -15.50 16.54 -13.74
C GLY A 10 -14.34 15.58 -13.42
N LEU A 11 -13.42 15.95 -12.52
CA LEU A 11 -12.24 15.16 -12.14
C LEU A 11 -12.42 14.38 -10.83
N VAL A 12 -13.50 14.65 -10.09
CA VAL A 12 -13.80 14.03 -8.79
C VAL A 12 -13.96 12.51 -8.92
N GLY A 13 -14.75 12.04 -9.91
CA GLY A 13 -14.92 10.61 -10.20
C GLY A 13 -13.62 9.89 -10.60
N PRO A 14 -12.86 10.39 -11.62
CA PRO A 14 -11.57 9.82 -12.00
C PRO A 14 -10.55 9.75 -10.86
N VAL A 15 -10.47 10.80 -10.02
CA VAL A 15 -9.56 10.84 -8.87
C VAL A 15 -9.95 9.79 -7.82
N GLY A 16 -11.25 9.56 -7.61
CA GLY A 16 -11.74 8.45 -6.79
C GLY A 16 -11.25 7.10 -7.31
N VAL A 17 -11.46 6.81 -8.60
CA VAL A 17 -11.05 5.53 -9.21
C VAL A 17 -9.54 5.32 -9.13
N VAL A 18 -8.73 6.34 -9.40
CA VAL A 18 -7.27 6.25 -9.25
C VAL A 18 -6.88 5.96 -7.80
N SER A 19 -7.53 6.62 -6.83
CA SER A 19 -7.27 6.38 -5.41
C SER A 19 -7.59 4.93 -5.00
N LEU A 20 -8.68 4.36 -5.54
CA LEU A 20 -9.04 2.97 -5.35
C LEU A 20 -8.00 2.01 -5.96
N LEU A 21 -7.56 2.28 -7.20
CA LEU A 21 -6.54 1.47 -7.88
C LEU A 21 -5.21 1.49 -7.11
N VAL A 22 -4.77 2.67 -6.67
CA VAL A 22 -3.59 2.80 -5.83
C VAL A 22 -3.77 2.02 -4.52
N GLY A 23 -4.97 2.08 -3.93
CA GLY A 23 -5.31 1.30 -2.74
C GLY A 23 -5.15 -0.21 -2.96
N LEU A 24 -5.73 -0.72 -4.04
CA LEU A 24 -5.71 -2.14 -4.41
C LEU A 24 -4.31 -2.64 -4.75
N VAL A 25 -3.54 -1.88 -5.53
CA VAL A 25 -2.15 -2.25 -5.85
C VAL A 25 -1.30 -2.26 -4.59
N SER A 26 -1.49 -1.27 -3.71
CA SER A 26 -0.73 -1.17 -2.46
C SER A 26 -1.05 -2.30 -1.50
N ILE A 27 -2.31 -2.75 -1.38
CA ILE A 27 -2.63 -3.87 -0.47
C ILE A 27 -2.06 -5.20 -0.99
N VAL A 28 -2.08 -5.42 -2.31
CA VAL A 28 -1.52 -6.63 -2.92
C VAL A 28 -0.01 -6.67 -2.74
N LEU A 29 0.69 -5.57 -3.06
CA LEU A 29 2.14 -5.49 -2.86
C LEU A 29 2.49 -5.57 -1.36
N GLY A 30 1.72 -4.91 -0.50
CA GLY A 30 1.90 -4.94 0.95
C GLY A 30 1.79 -6.36 1.52
N TYR A 31 0.80 -7.13 1.08
CA TYR A 31 0.66 -8.54 1.44
C TYR A 31 1.86 -9.38 0.98
N ILE A 32 2.26 -9.24 -0.29
CA ILE A 32 3.40 -9.98 -0.85
C ILE A 32 4.68 -9.68 -0.07
N PHE A 33 4.99 -8.40 0.18
CA PHE A 33 6.19 -8.02 0.93
C PHE A 33 6.12 -8.48 2.39
N THR A 34 4.95 -8.44 3.02
CA THR A 34 4.80 -8.93 4.40
C THR A 34 5.09 -10.43 4.47
N VAL A 35 4.52 -11.22 3.57
CA VAL A 35 4.73 -12.69 3.51
C VAL A 35 6.19 -13.02 3.19
N ILE A 36 6.80 -12.31 2.22
CA ILE A 36 8.22 -12.48 1.89
C ILE A 36 9.10 -12.10 3.08
N GLY A 37 8.84 -10.97 3.72
CA GLY A 37 9.58 -10.52 4.90
C GLY A 37 9.50 -11.51 6.07
N VAL A 38 8.33 -12.09 6.31
CA VAL A 38 8.14 -13.15 7.31
C VAL A 38 8.95 -14.40 6.93
N THR A 39 8.85 -14.85 5.69
CA THR A 39 9.59 -16.02 5.18
C THR A 39 11.11 -15.83 5.31
N LEU A 40 11.62 -14.64 4.97
CA LEU A 40 13.03 -14.27 5.10
C LEU A 40 13.45 -14.22 6.58
N PHE A 41 12.61 -13.68 7.46
CA PHE A 41 12.92 -13.52 8.88
C PHE A 41 13.08 -14.86 9.61
N PHE A 42 12.25 -15.84 9.23
CA PHE A 42 12.29 -17.20 9.76
C PHE A 42 13.22 -18.14 8.96
N GLU A 43 13.99 -17.62 8.00
CA GLU A 43 14.95 -18.39 7.19
C GLU A 43 14.29 -19.58 6.44
N LEU A 44 13.00 -19.44 6.08
CA LEU A 44 12.17 -20.53 5.51
C LEU A 44 12.37 -20.76 4.01
N ASN A 45 13.22 -19.96 3.36
CA ASN A 45 13.42 -19.92 1.92
C ASN A 45 14.75 -20.52 1.46
N GLY A 46 15.63 -20.92 2.39
CA GLY A 46 16.95 -21.49 2.06
C GLY A 46 17.89 -20.52 1.34
N LEU A 47 17.65 -19.21 1.45
CA LEU A 47 18.52 -18.18 0.87
C LEU A 47 19.59 -17.78 1.88
N ASP A 48 20.82 -18.25 1.67
CA ASP A 48 21.99 -17.83 2.45
C ASP A 48 22.43 -16.42 2.03
N GLY A 49 22.73 -15.58 3.03
CA GLY A 49 23.26 -14.23 2.83
C GLY A 49 22.25 -13.09 2.99
N VAL A 50 20.97 -13.38 3.26
CA VAL A 50 20.00 -12.34 3.66
C VAL A 50 20.09 -12.12 5.16
N THR A 51 20.35 -10.88 5.58
CA THR A 51 20.43 -10.56 7.01
C THR A 51 19.02 -10.44 7.59
N ARG A 52 18.82 -10.78 8.87
CA ARG A 52 17.54 -10.54 9.56
C ARG A 52 17.09 -9.08 9.50
N THR A 53 18.03 -8.15 9.46
CA THR A 53 17.75 -6.72 9.25
C THR A 53 17.08 -6.46 7.90
N ASP A 54 17.54 -7.12 6.83
CA ASP A 54 16.95 -6.99 5.49
C ASP A 54 15.52 -7.54 5.48
N ALA A 55 15.30 -8.68 6.14
CA ALA A 55 13.97 -9.27 6.30
C ALA A 55 13.00 -8.34 7.05
N VAL A 56 13.47 -7.69 8.12
CA VAL A 56 12.67 -6.70 8.87
C VAL A 56 12.35 -5.48 8.00
N ILE A 57 13.30 -4.99 7.20
CA ILE A 57 13.05 -3.87 6.28
C ILE A 57 11.96 -4.22 5.26
N VAL A 58 12.03 -5.42 4.67
CA VAL A 58 11.01 -5.91 3.73
C VAL A 58 9.63 -6.02 4.40
N MET A 59 9.59 -6.55 5.62
CA MET A 59 8.35 -6.67 6.40
C MET A 59 7.75 -5.30 6.73
N VAL A 60 8.56 -4.34 7.19
CA VAL A 60 8.13 -2.96 7.48
C VAL A 60 7.63 -2.28 6.20
N THR A 61 8.30 -2.49 5.07
CA THR A 61 7.86 -1.97 3.76
C THR A 61 6.47 -2.51 3.39
N GLY A 62 6.22 -3.80 3.63
CA GLY A 62 4.90 -4.40 3.46
C GLY A 62 3.81 -3.73 4.31
N ILE A 63 4.11 -3.49 5.60
CA ILE A 63 3.18 -2.80 6.51
C ILE A 63 2.90 -1.36 6.07
N VAL A 64 3.94 -0.64 5.63
CA VAL A 64 3.78 0.74 5.11
C VAL A 64 2.85 0.74 3.89
N LEU A 65 2.99 -0.22 2.97
CA LEU A 65 2.12 -0.35 1.81
C LEU A 65 0.66 -0.66 2.18
N ILE A 66 0.43 -1.46 3.23
CA ILE A 66 -0.92 -1.65 3.79
C ILE A 66 -1.48 -0.32 4.31
N GLY A 67 -0.64 0.50 4.95
CA GLY A 67 -1.01 1.87 5.36
C GLY A 67 -1.38 2.77 4.16
N VAL A 68 -0.60 2.73 3.08
CA VAL A 68 -0.92 3.43 1.83
C VAL A 68 -2.23 2.93 1.22
N ALA A 69 -2.49 1.62 1.30
CA ALA A 69 -3.75 1.05 0.84
C ALA A 69 -4.97 1.63 1.57
N TYR A 70 -4.86 1.76 2.90
CA TYR A 70 -5.89 2.39 3.72
C TYR A 70 -6.11 3.86 3.33
N LEU A 71 -5.04 4.60 3.05
CA LEU A 71 -5.14 5.98 2.55
C LEU A 71 -5.80 6.05 1.18
N GLY A 72 -5.49 5.11 0.27
CA GLY A 72 -6.13 5.01 -1.05
C GLY A 72 -7.64 4.75 -0.94
N TYR A 73 -8.04 3.84 -0.05
CA TYR A 73 -9.45 3.58 0.25
C TYR A 73 -10.15 4.82 0.83
N ARG A 74 -9.50 5.53 1.76
CA ARG A 74 -10.04 6.77 2.32
C ARG A 74 -10.15 7.88 1.27
N GLY A 75 -9.20 7.96 0.35
CA GLY A 75 -9.24 8.86 -0.81
C GLY A 75 -10.44 8.53 -1.71
N PHE A 76 -10.64 7.26 -2.04
CA PHE A 76 -11.81 6.82 -2.82
C PHE A 76 -13.13 7.23 -2.15
N MET A 77 -13.34 6.91 -0.86
CA MET A 77 -14.57 7.28 -0.16
C MET A 77 -14.82 8.79 -0.17
N ARG A 78 -13.75 9.60 -0.15
CA ARG A 78 -13.84 11.05 -0.14
C ARG A 78 -14.16 11.65 -1.51
N PHE A 79 -13.79 11.00 -2.60
CA PHE A 79 -13.97 11.53 -3.96
C PHE A 79 -15.03 10.79 -4.78
N ALA A 80 -15.51 9.63 -4.31
CA ALA A 80 -16.56 8.87 -4.98
C ALA A 80 -17.97 9.12 -4.41
N THR A 81 -18.08 9.86 -3.30
CA THR A 81 -19.33 10.31 -2.68
C THR A 81 -19.59 11.77 -3.00
#